data_AF-A0A957LT26-F1
#
_entry.id   AF-A0A957LT26-F1
#
_cell.length_a   1.000
_cell.length_b   1.000
_cell.length_c   1.000
_cell.angle_alpha   90.00
_cell.angle_beta   90.00
_cell.angle_gamma   90.00
#
_symmetry.space_group_name_H-M   'P 1'
#
loop_
_entity.id
_entity.type
_entity.pdbx_description
1 polymer ?
#
loop_
_entity_poly.entity_id
_entity_poly.type
_entity_poly.pdbx_seq_one_letter_code
_entity_poly.pdbx_strand_id
1 'polypeptide(L)'
;AVLAERFAQRQRLTGGALQLLQGFMALGLLVGIAALGVISTRSVYERRQQVGMLRALGYQKGMVALSFLIESSFVSITGLVIGALTGMVLGDNLVLAFFPQIGESAVSTPWLQIVLIVLAAYLFSLLTTIAPAWQASRIYPADALRYE
;
A
#
# COMPACT_ATOMS: atom_id res chain seq x y z
N ALA A 1 -14.93 37.46 -25.13
CA ALA A 1 -15.88 36.83 -24.19
C ALA A 1 -16.00 35.33 -24.43
N VAL A 2 -16.51 34.87 -25.59
CA VAL A 2 -16.80 33.44 -25.88
C VAL A 2 -15.58 32.50 -25.81
N LEU A 3 -14.39 32.94 -26.25
CA LEU A 3 -13.17 32.13 -26.15
C LEU A 3 -12.76 31.91 -24.68
N ALA A 4 -12.82 32.94 -23.84
CA ALA A 4 -12.48 32.85 -22.41
C ALA A 4 -13.46 31.93 -21.66
N GLU A 5 -14.76 31.98 -22.00
CA GLU A 5 -15.76 31.07 -21.45
C GLU A 5 -15.51 29.61 -21.85
N ARG A 6 -15.11 29.35 -23.11
CA ARG A 6 -14.76 27.99 -23.56
C ARG A 6 -13.50 27.44 -22.91
N PHE A 7 -12.50 28.28 -22.62
CA PHE A 7 -11.34 27.88 -21.83
C PHE A 7 -11.72 27.55 -20.38
N ALA A 8 -12.50 28.41 -19.72
CA ALA A 8 -12.99 28.17 -18.36
C ALA A 8 -13.85 26.90 -18.27
N GLN A 9 -14.67 26.62 -19.29
CA GLN A 9 -15.52 25.43 -19.33
C GLN A 9 -14.69 24.15 -19.55
N ARG A 10 -13.71 24.15 -20.47
CA ARG A 10 -12.79 22.99 -20.63
C ARG A 10 -11.96 22.77 -19.37
N GLN A 11 -11.49 23.82 -18.72
CA GLN A 11 -10.66 23.72 -17.52
C GLN A 11 -11.45 23.18 -16.31
N ARG A 12 -12.74 23.52 -16.18
CA ARG A 12 -13.64 22.94 -15.16
C ARG A 12 -13.92 21.46 -15.41
N LEU A 13 -14.14 21.06 -16.66
CA LEU A 13 -14.36 19.67 -17.03
C LEU A 13 -13.10 18.82 -16.81
N THR A 14 -11.93 19.31 -17.20
CA THR A 14 -10.65 18.63 -16.96
C THR A 14 -10.29 18.59 -15.47
N GLY A 15 -10.46 19.68 -14.74
CA GLY A 15 -10.20 19.73 -13.29
C GLY A 15 -11.10 18.78 -12.50
N GLY A 16 -12.40 18.72 -12.83
CA GLY A 16 -13.34 17.77 -12.21
C GLY A 16 -12.99 16.31 -12.52
N ALA A 17 -12.62 16.00 -13.77
CA ALA A 17 -12.19 14.65 -14.15
C ALA A 17 -10.91 14.22 -13.39
N LEU A 18 -9.93 15.11 -13.25
CA LEU A 18 -8.71 14.85 -12.49
C LEU A 18 -8.98 14.64 -10.99
N GLN A 19 -9.92 15.38 -10.40
CA GLN A 19 -10.33 15.17 -9.00
C GLN A 19 -10.99 13.81 -8.79
N LEU A 20 -11.86 13.38 -9.70
CA LEU A 20 -12.46 12.05 -9.63
C LEU A 20 -11.41 10.94 -9.78
N LEU A 21 -10.47 11.11 -10.72
CA LEU A 21 -9.37 10.17 -10.92
C LEU A 21 -8.49 10.09 -9.66
N GLN A 22 -8.14 11.23 -9.06
CA GLN A 22 -7.37 11.28 -7.82
C GLN A 22 -8.10 10.56 -6.68
N GLY A 23 -9.42 10.74 -6.55
CA GLY A 23 -10.25 10.02 -5.59
C GLY A 23 -10.23 8.51 -5.83
N PHE A 24 -10.35 8.08 -7.09
CA PHE A 24 -10.28 6.66 -7.45
C PHE A 24 -8.91 6.05 -7.14
N MET A 25 -7.81 6.78 -7.40
CA MET A 25 -6.45 6.33 -7.05
C MET A 25 -6.27 6.22 -5.54
N ALA A 26 -6.80 7.16 -4.76
CA ALA A 26 -6.77 7.10 -3.29
C ALA A 26 -7.56 5.89 -2.75
N LEU A 27 -8.72 5.58 -3.35
CA LEU A 27 -9.48 4.36 -3.02
C LEU A 27 -8.69 3.10 -3.38
N GLY A 28 -8.03 3.07 -4.54
CA GLY A 28 -7.16 1.95 -4.94
C GLY A 28 -6.05 1.70 -3.94
N LEU A 29 -5.41 2.76 -3.41
CA LEU A 29 -4.41 2.66 -2.35
C LEU A 29 -5.00 2.04 -1.07
N LEU A 30 -6.18 2.52 -0.64
CA LEU A 30 -6.88 1.98 0.54
C LEU A 30 -7.22 0.50 0.38
N VAL A 31 -7.74 0.11 -0.79
CA VAL A 31 -8.05 -1.30 -1.10
C VAL A 31 -6.78 -2.15 -1.10
N GLY A 32 -5.68 -1.65 -1.65
CA GLY A 32 -4.38 -2.34 -1.62
C GLY A 32 -3.89 -2.58 -0.20
N ILE A 33 -3.99 -1.58 0.68
CA ILE A 33 -3.62 -1.70 2.10
C ILE A 33 -4.52 -2.72 2.80
N ALA A 34 -5.84 -2.68 2.56
CA ALA A 34 -6.77 -3.64 3.13
C ALA A 34 -6.47 -5.08 2.67
N ALA A 35 -6.13 -5.27 1.40
CA ALA A 35 -5.74 -6.56 0.85
C ALA A 35 -4.49 -7.13 1.54
N LEU A 36 -3.48 -6.30 1.81
CA LEU A 36 -2.30 -6.73 2.60
C LEU A 36 -2.71 -7.25 3.98
N GLY A 37 -3.65 -6.58 4.66
CA GLY A 37 -4.18 -7.03 5.95
C GLY A 37 -4.86 -8.39 5.89
N VAL A 38 -5.70 -8.61 4.88
CA VAL A 38 -6.39 -9.89 4.67
C VAL A 38 -5.38 -11.00 4.36
N ILE A 39 -4.40 -10.75 3.50
CA ILE A 39 -3.36 -11.72 3.14
C ILE A 39 -2.50 -12.06 4.38
N SER A 40 -2.09 -11.04 5.14
CA SER A 40 -1.32 -11.23 6.39
C SER A 40 -2.11 -12.08 7.38
N THR A 41 -3.39 -11.77 7.57
CA THR A 41 -4.29 -12.58 8.40
C THR A 41 -4.32 -14.02 7.92
N ARG A 42 -4.59 -14.26 6.64
CA ARG A 42 -4.63 -15.61 6.05
C ARG A 42 -3.32 -16.37 6.25
N SER A 43 -2.17 -15.73 6.04
CA SER A 43 -0.85 -16.35 6.23
C SER A 43 -0.64 -16.87 7.65
N VAL A 44 -1.18 -16.16 8.65
CA VAL A 44 -1.16 -16.58 10.06
C VAL A 44 -1.98 -17.86 10.25
N TYR A 45 -3.15 -17.97 9.61
CA TYR A 45 -3.99 -19.17 9.69
C TYR A 45 -3.31 -20.40 9.07
N GLU A 46 -2.62 -20.22 7.94
CA GLU A 46 -1.92 -21.31 7.26
C GLU A 46 -0.68 -21.78 8.04
N ARG A 47 -0.01 -20.87 8.76
CA ARG A 47 1.21 -21.18 9.54
C ARG A 47 0.95 -21.44 11.03
N ARG A 48 -0.30 -21.67 11.46
CA ARG A 48 -0.66 -21.86 12.89
C ARG A 48 0.10 -23.00 13.56
N GLN A 49 0.25 -24.15 12.89
CA GLN A 49 0.97 -25.30 13.43
C GLN A 49 2.46 -24.98 13.65
N GLN A 50 3.09 -24.27 12.71
CA GLN A 50 4.49 -23.84 12.82
C GLN A 50 4.68 -22.89 14.02
N VAL A 51 3.75 -21.94 14.21
CA VAL A 51 3.75 -21.04 15.37
C VAL A 51 3.56 -21.83 16.68
N GLY A 52 2.67 -22.83 16.68
CA GLY A 52 2.46 -23.72 17.83
C GLY A 52 3.71 -24.50 18.22
N MET A 53 4.44 -25.06 17.24
CA MET A 53 5.71 -25.75 17.46
C MET A 53 6.80 -24.82 17.99
N LEU A 54 6.97 -23.62 17.41
CA LEU A 54 7.93 -22.64 17.90
C LEU A 54 7.64 -22.24 19.35
N ARG A 55 6.36 -22.06 19.69
CA ARG A 55 5.94 -21.76 21.07
C ARG A 55 6.16 -22.93 22.03
N ALA A 56 6.08 -24.18 21.57
CA ALA A 56 6.41 -25.36 22.38
C ALA A 56 7.93 -25.47 22.67
N LEU A 57 8.77 -24.95 21.77
CA LEU A 57 10.22 -24.83 21.95
C LEU A 57 10.64 -23.64 22.84
N GLY A 58 9.67 -22.87 23.37
CA GLY A 58 9.93 -21.76 24.29
C GLY A 58 9.99 -20.37 23.66
N TYR A 59 9.64 -20.21 22.37
CA TYR A 59 9.56 -18.88 21.77
C TYR A 59 8.48 -18.02 22.44
N GLN A 60 8.86 -16.77 22.76
CA GLN A 60 7.94 -15.79 23.34
C GLN A 60 6.95 -15.28 22.29
N LYS A 61 5.73 -14.93 22.75
CA LYS A 61 4.65 -14.36 21.91
C LYS A 61 5.11 -13.14 21.11
N GLY A 62 5.96 -12.31 21.70
CA GLY A 62 6.53 -11.12 21.06
C GLY A 62 7.50 -11.43 19.91
N MET A 63 8.30 -12.49 20.02
CA MET A 63 9.25 -12.89 18.97
C MET A 63 8.52 -13.37 17.71
N VAL A 64 7.44 -14.12 17.89
CA VAL A 64 6.58 -14.56 16.78
C VAL A 64 5.93 -13.34 16.11
N ALA A 65 5.34 -12.42 16.89
CA ALA A 65 4.74 -11.21 16.36
C ALA A 65 5.74 -10.34 15.58
N LEU A 66 6.97 -10.21 16.10
CA LEU A 66 8.05 -9.44 15.46
C LEU A 66 8.45 -10.05 14.11
N SER A 67 8.53 -11.38 14.01
CA SER A 67 8.82 -12.08 12.76
C SER A 67 7.78 -11.75 11.68
N PHE A 68 6.49 -11.82 12.02
CA PHE A 68 5.42 -11.48 11.08
C PHE A 68 5.42 -10.00 10.69
N LEU A 69 5.75 -9.11 11.64
CA LEU A 69 5.87 -7.69 11.38
C LEU A 69 7.02 -7.38 10.42
N ILE A 70 8.17 -8.04 10.58
CA ILE A 70 9.33 -7.90 9.69
C ILE A 70 9.00 -8.44 8.30
N GLU A 71 8.38 -9.62 8.20
CA GLU A 71 7.98 -10.20 6.91
C GLU A 71 7.02 -9.27 6.15
N SER A 72 5.99 -8.76 6.84
CA SER A 72 5.01 -7.84 6.25
C SER A 72 5.60 -6.47 5.92
N SER A 73 6.55 -5.98 6.72
CA SER A 73 7.27 -4.74 6.45
C SER A 73 8.12 -4.87 5.20
N PHE A 74 8.80 -6.00 5.03
CA PHE A 74 9.60 -6.28 3.84
C PHE A 74 8.74 -6.31 2.58
N VAL A 75 7.60 -7.01 2.61
CA VAL A 75 6.63 -7.02 1.50
C VAL A 75 6.07 -5.62 1.21
N SER A 76 5.76 -4.83 2.24
CA SER A 76 5.25 -3.47 2.07
C SER A 76 6.29 -2.54 1.43
N ILE A 77 7.54 -2.57 1.91
CA ILE A 77 8.61 -1.71 1.39
C ILE A 77 8.94 -2.07 -0.06
N THR A 78 9.08 -3.36 -0.37
CA THR A 78 9.35 -3.80 -1.75
C THR A 78 8.22 -3.42 -2.69
N GLY A 79 6.96 -3.61 -2.29
CA GLY A 79 5.80 -3.15 -3.05
C GLY A 79 5.76 -1.64 -3.27
N LEU A 80 6.09 -0.85 -2.24
CA LEU A 80 6.14 0.61 -2.34
C LEU A 80 7.25 1.09 -3.28
N VAL A 81 8.45 0.49 -3.23
CA VAL A 81 9.56 0.84 -4.12
C VAL A 81 9.18 0.54 -5.57
N ILE A 82 8.66 -0.67 -5.83
CA ILE A 82 8.24 -1.07 -7.18
C ILE A 82 7.10 -0.18 -7.69
N GLY A 83 6.10 0.09 -6.85
CA GLY A 83 4.97 0.94 -7.17
C GLY A 83 5.38 2.39 -7.45
N ALA A 84 6.27 2.97 -6.64
CA ALA A 84 6.77 4.32 -6.82
C ALA A 84 7.59 4.45 -8.12
N LEU A 85 8.51 3.50 -8.38
CA LEU A 85 9.32 3.49 -9.61
C LEU A 85 8.44 3.35 -10.85
N THR A 86 7.52 2.39 -10.85
CA THR A 86 6.62 2.17 -11.99
C THR A 86 5.69 3.36 -12.18
N GLY A 87 5.19 3.95 -11.11
CA GLY A 87 4.34 5.15 -11.14
C GLY A 87 5.06 6.36 -11.73
N MET A 88 6.34 6.59 -11.39
CA MET A 88 7.15 7.64 -11.99
C MET A 88 7.35 7.40 -13.48
N VAL A 89 7.81 6.20 -13.87
CA VAL A 89 8.08 5.87 -15.27
C VAL A 89 6.81 5.99 -16.13
N LEU A 90 5.68 5.44 -15.67
CA LEU A 90 4.41 5.55 -16.39
C LEU A 90 3.89 6.99 -16.42
N GLY A 91 4.06 7.74 -15.32
CA GLY A 91 3.70 9.15 -15.23
C GLY A 91 4.44 9.99 -16.28
N ASP A 92 5.76 9.86 -16.35
CA ASP A 92 6.60 10.59 -17.31
C ASP A 92 6.23 10.22 -18.75
N ASN A 93 6.04 8.93 -19.04
CA ASN A 93 5.61 8.45 -20.37
C ASN A 93 4.23 9.01 -20.78
N LEU A 94 3.27 9.06 -19.86
CA LEU A 94 1.95 9.63 -20.13
C LEU A 94 2.03 11.12 -20.41
N VAL A 95 2.82 11.87 -19.64
CA VAL A 95 2.95 13.32 -19.86
C VAL A 95 3.59 13.60 -21.23
N LEU A 96 4.67 12.88 -21.58
CA LEU A 96 5.30 13.00 -22.90
C LEU A 96 4.35 12.66 -24.05
N ALA A 97 3.51 11.63 -23.90
CA ALA A 97 2.59 11.20 -24.94
C ALA A 97 1.41 12.16 -25.16
N PHE A 98 0.81 12.68 -24.08
CA PHE A 98 -0.38 13.53 -24.16
C PHE A 98 -0.05 15.02 -24.33
N PHE A 99 1.16 15.42 -23.94
CA PHE A 99 1.57 16.82 -23.91
C PHE A 99 2.96 17.05 -24.52
N PRO A 100 3.17 16.70 -25.80
CA PRO A 100 4.50 16.78 -26.45
C PRO A 100 5.03 18.22 -26.58
N GLN A 101 4.17 19.23 -26.43
CA GLN A 101 4.51 20.65 -26.53
C GLN A 101 5.03 21.24 -25.22
N ILE A 102 4.76 20.57 -24.10
CA ILE A 102 5.28 20.92 -22.79
C ILE A 102 6.58 20.12 -22.66
N GLY A 103 7.67 20.66 -23.20
CA GLY A 103 8.97 19.98 -23.12
C GLY A 103 9.35 19.63 -21.67
N GLU A 104 10.29 18.68 -21.51
CA GLU A 104 10.75 18.11 -20.22
C GLU A 104 11.00 19.14 -19.10
N SER A 105 11.20 20.41 -19.44
CA SER A 105 11.57 21.49 -18.54
C SER A 105 10.45 22.11 -17.68
N ALA A 106 9.16 21.77 -17.88
CA ALA A 106 8.06 22.43 -17.13
C ALA A 106 7.25 21.52 -16.19
N VAL A 107 7.51 20.22 -16.16
CA VAL A 107 6.82 19.29 -15.25
C VAL A 107 7.65 19.17 -13.99
N SER A 108 7.38 20.05 -13.02
CA SER A 108 7.97 19.93 -11.70
C SER A 108 7.36 18.72 -10.98
N THR A 109 8.03 17.57 -11.04
CA THR A 109 7.62 16.36 -10.30
C THR A 109 7.51 16.70 -8.81
N PRO A 110 6.33 16.56 -8.19
CA PRO A 110 6.12 16.95 -6.79
C PRO A 110 6.68 15.87 -5.86
N TRP A 111 8.01 15.84 -5.72
CA TRP A 111 8.75 14.88 -4.88
C TRP A 111 8.20 14.81 -3.45
N LEU A 112 7.85 15.96 -2.87
CA LEU A 112 7.26 16.04 -1.53
C LEU A 112 5.95 15.25 -1.43
N GLN A 113 5.08 15.36 -2.43
CA GLN A 113 3.80 14.66 -2.44
C GLN A 113 3.98 13.15 -2.58
N ILE A 114 4.92 12.71 -3.43
CA ILE A 114 5.24 11.28 -3.59
C ILE A 114 5.77 10.71 -2.27
N VAL A 115 6.73 11.39 -1.63
CA VAL A 115 7.28 10.95 -0.34
C VAL A 115 6.20 10.88 0.73
N LEU A 116 5.31 11.87 0.81
CA LEU A 116 4.20 11.87 1.77
C LEU A 116 3.23 10.71 1.52
N ILE A 117 2.88 10.41 0.27
CA ILE A 117 1.98 9.30 -0.09
C ILE A 117 2.64 7.96 0.26
N VAL A 118 3.91 7.76 -0.08
CA VAL A 118 4.65 6.53 0.23
C VAL A 118 4.77 6.33 1.73
N LEU A 119 5.10 7.39 2.47
CA LEU A 119 5.20 7.35 3.93
C LEU A 119 3.85 7.04 4.57
N ALA A 120 2.79 7.71 4.14
CA ALA A 120 1.43 7.44 4.62
C ALA A 120 1.02 5.99 4.32
N ALA A 121 1.24 5.52 3.09
CA ALA A 121 0.91 4.15 2.69
C ALA A 121 1.67 3.11 3.53
N TYR A 122 2.96 3.34 3.80
CA TYR A 122 3.75 2.47 4.68
C TYR A 122 3.21 2.46 6.12
N LEU A 123 2.89 3.62 6.69
CA LEU A 123 2.32 3.70 8.04
C LEU A 123 0.97 2.98 8.12
N PHE A 124 0.09 3.18 7.13
CA PHE A 124 -1.19 2.48 7.08
C PHE A 124 -1.03 0.97 6.89
N SER A 125 -0.10 0.52 6.05
CA SER A 125 0.17 -0.92 5.90
C SER A 125 0.69 -1.53 7.20
N LEU A 126 1.57 -0.82 7.92
CA LEU A 126 2.05 -1.26 9.23
C LEU A 126 0.89 -1.38 10.23
N LEU A 127 0.04 -0.35 10.32
CA LEU A 127 -1.11 -0.31 11.22
C LEU A 127 -2.08 -1.46 10.95
N THR A 128 -2.40 -1.71 9.68
CA THR A 128 -3.26 -2.83 9.28
C THR A 128 -2.64 -4.19 9.64
N THR A 129 -1.31 -4.31 9.61
CA THR A 129 -0.59 -5.56 9.92
C THR A 129 -0.47 -5.85 11.41
N ILE A 130 -0.55 -4.84 12.28
CA ILE A 130 -0.44 -5.04 13.74
C ILE A 130 -1.55 -5.99 14.24
N ALA A 131 -2.76 -5.86 13.71
CA ALA A 131 -3.90 -6.70 14.10
C ALA A 131 -3.65 -8.22 13.87
N PRO A 132 -3.29 -8.69 12.65
CA PRO A 132 -2.96 -10.10 12.44
C PRO A 132 -1.71 -10.56 13.19
N ALA A 133 -0.68 -9.71 13.34
CA ALA A 133 0.52 -10.05 14.11
C ALA A 133 0.21 -10.34 15.59
N TRP A 134 -0.68 -9.54 16.19
CA TRP A 134 -1.19 -9.80 17.55
C TRP A 134 -2.01 -11.08 17.62
N GLN A 135 -2.84 -11.34 16.61
CA GLN A 135 -3.66 -12.55 16.54
C GLN A 135 -2.78 -13.81 16.44
N ALA A 136 -1.69 -13.76 15.67
CA ALA A 136 -0.69 -14.83 15.57
C ALA A 136 -0.03 -15.16 16.92
N SER A 137 0.36 -14.11 17.66
CA SER A 137 1.04 -14.25 18.95
C SER A 137 0.19 -14.99 20.02
N ARG A 138 -1.13 -14.91 19.89
CA ARG A 138 -2.10 -15.47 20.84
C ARG A 138 -2.50 -16.91 20.56
N ILE A 139 -2.03 -17.55 19.48
CA ILE A 139 -2.35 -18.96 19.20
C ILE A 139 -1.74 -19.85 20.29
N TYR A 140 -2.55 -20.59 21.04
CA TYR A 140 -2.07 -21.48 22.11
C TYR A 140 -1.65 -22.84 21.53
N PRO A 141 -0.56 -23.46 22.05
CA PRO A 141 -0.08 -24.76 21.58
C PRO A 141 -1.16 -25.86 21.66
N ALA A 142 -2.01 -25.81 22.68
CA ALA A 142 -3.08 -26.78 22.90
C ALA A 142 -4.16 -26.80 21.80
N ASP A 143 -4.42 -25.66 21.15
CA ASP A 143 -5.39 -25.57 20.05
C ASP A 143 -4.81 -26.03 18.71
N ALA A 144 -3.47 -26.01 18.57
CA ALA A 144 -2.79 -26.41 17.34
C ALA A 144 -2.68 -27.93 17.17
N LEU A 145 -2.72 -28.69 18.28
CA LEU A 145 -2.61 -30.15 18.32
C LEU A 145 -3.96 -30.88 18.46
N ARG A 146 -5.05 -30.15 18.73
CA ARG A 146 -6.40 -30.73 18.94
C ARG A 146 -7.25 -30.79 17.66
N TYR A 147 -6.65 -30.48 16.52
CA TYR A 147 -7.29 -30.56 15.20
C TYR A 147 -6.92 -31.82 14.42
N GLU A 148 -6.22 -32.78 15.05
CA GLU A 148 -6.30 -34.20 14.69
C GLU A 148 -7.29 -34.92 15.62
#